data_AF-A0A660RXK9-F1
#
_entry.id   AF-A0A660RXK9-F1
#
_cell.length_a   1.000
_cell.length_b   1.000
_cell.length_c   1.000
_cell.angle_alpha   90.00
_cell.angle_beta   90.00
_cell.angle_gamma   90.00
#
_symmetry.space_group_name_H-M   'P 1'
#
loop_
_entity.id
_entity.type
_entity.pdbx_description
1 polymer ?
#
loop_
_entity_poly.entity_id
_entity_poly.type
_entity_poly.pdbx_seq_one_letter_code
_entity_poly.pdbx_strand_id
1 'polypeptide(L)'
;MPKTFEGHLQAHGLRLGIVVARFNEFISSKLLGGALDALVRHGGMEDDIEVAWVPGAFEIPLVARRMANSGRYDAVICLGCVIRGATPHFDYVAAEASKGIAQVAMQADCPVAFGLLTTDSIEQAIERAGTKAGNKGWDSALAAVEMANLLKGLNA
;
A
#
# COMPACT_ATOMS: atom_id res chain seq x y z
N MET A 1 -15.39 -20.50 -24.11
CA MET A 1 -15.05 -19.35 -23.25
C MET A 1 -13.92 -19.78 -22.32
N PRO A 2 -12.92 -18.93 -22.04
CA PRO A 2 -11.83 -19.27 -21.11
C PRO A 2 -12.35 -19.38 -19.67
N LYS A 3 -11.64 -20.13 -18.82
CA LYS A 3 -11.84 -20.12 -17.36
C LYS A 3 -11.21 -18.83 -16.82
N THR A 4 -12.02 -17.98 -16.19
CA THR A 4 -11.60 -16.67 -15.66
C THR A 4 -11.55 -16.70 -14.13
N PHE A 5 -10.54 -16.04 -13.55
CA PHE A 5 -10.42 -15.80 -12.11
C PHE A 5 -10.31 -14.30 -11.88
N GLU A 6 -11.14 -13.76 -10.99
CA GLU A 6 -11.20 -12.34 -10.66
C GLU A 6 -11.30 -12.18 -9.14
N GLY A 7 -10.61 -11.17 -8.60
CA GLY A 7 -10.73 -10.82 -7.18
C GLY A 7 -12.00 -10.01 -6.92
N HIS A 8 -12.65 -10.26 -5.79
CA HIS A 8 -13.73 -9.38 -5.33
C HIS A 8 -13.17 -8.28 -4.43
N LEU A 9 -13.86 -7.14 -4.38
CA LEU A 9 -13.48 -6.00 -3.54
C LEU A 9 -14.01 -6.13 -2.10
N GLN A 10 -14.23 -7.35 -1.59
CA GLN A 10 -14.72 -7.55 -0.22
C GLN A 10 -13.56 -7.88 0.71
N ALA A 11 -13.35 -7.05 1.74
CA ALA A 11 -12.28 -7.19 2.72
C ALA A 11 -12.66 -8.07 3.93
N HIS A 12 -13.87 -8.63 3.94
CA HIS A 12 -14.35 -9.46 5.02
C HIS A 12 -13.46 -10.69 5.26
N GLY A 13 -12.98 -10.85 6.51
CA GLY A 13 -12.12 -11.96 6.90
C GLY A 13 -10.69 -11.89 6.35
N LEU A 14 -10.25 -10.74 5.83
CA LEU A 14 -8.86 -10.51 5.44
C LEU A 14 -8.10 -9.84 6.57
N ARG A 15 -6.92 -10.37 6.89
CA ARG A 15 -5.93 -9.75 7.78
C ARG A 15 -4.98 -8.89 6.97
N LEU A 16 -4.91 -7.60 7.25
CA LEU A 16 -4.26 -6.64 6.37
C LEU A 16 -3.14 -5.91 7.11
N GLY A 17 -1.95 -5.93 6.52
CA GLY A 17 -0.81 -5.16 7.00
C GLY A 17 -0.72 -3.83 6.28
N ILE A 18 -0.42 -2.74 6.99
CA ILE A 18 -0.14 -1.43 6.38
C ILE A 18 1.21 -0.93 6.88
N VAL A 19 2.11 -0.57 5.96
CA VAL A 19 3.39 0.09 6.29
C VAL A 19 3.30 1.54 5.86
N VAL A 20 3.55 2.48 6.78
CA VAL A 20 3.41 3.92 6.50
C VAL A 20 4.70 4.66 6.82
N ALA A 21 5.23 5.40 5.83
CA ALA A 21 6.33 6.33 6.07
C ALA A 21 5.86 7.59 6.81
N ARG A 22 6.58 7.97 7.86
CA ARG A 22 6.31 9.18 8.66
C ARG A 22 6.81 10.46 7.98
N PHE A 23 7.89 10.39 7.19
CA PHE A 23 8.32 11.52 6.38
C PHE A 23 7.18 11.96 5.43
N ASN A 24 6.88 13.26 5.39
CA ASN A 24 5.67 13.83 4.78
C ASN A 24 4.34 13.37 5.41
N GLU A 25 4.28 13.27 6.75
CA GLU A 25 3.11 12.79 7.50
C GLU A 25 1.79 13.50 7.12
N PHE A 26 1.83 14.80 6.81
CA PHE A 26 0.63 15.55 6.41
C PHE A 26 -0.03 14.99 5.12
N ILE A 27 0.74 14.27 4.28
CA ILE A 27 0.24 13.51 3.13
C ILE A 27 0.01 12.05 3.52
N SER A 28 0.98 11.37 4.12
CA SER A 28 0.87 9.93 4.37
C SER A 28 -0.23 9.57 5.38
N SER A 29 -0.56 10.45 6.33
CA SER A 29 -1.73 10.29 7.20
C SER A 29 -3.06 10.35 6.43
N LYS A 30 -3.15 11.16 5.37
CA LYS A 30 -4.32 11.20 4.47
C LYS A 30 -4.42 9.96 3.60
N LEU A 31 -3.28 9.42 3.16
CA LEU A 31 -3.24 8.12 2.48
C LEU A 31 -3.69 7.00 3.42
N LEU A 32 -3.18 6.96 4.65
CA LEU A 32 -3.60 5.99 5.65
C LEU A 32 -5.10 6.10 5.95
N GLY A 33 -5.61 7.30 6.17
CA GLY A 33 -7.05 7.52 6.38
C GLY A 33 -7.90 7.02 5.20
N GLY A 34 -7.46 7.27 3.97
CA GLY A 34 -8.14 6.74 2.77
C GLY A 34 -8.08 5.23 2.66
N ALA A 35 -6.95 4.60 3.01
CA ALA A 35 -6.82 3.16 3.03
C ALA A 35 -7.76 2.53 4.07
N LEU A 36 -7.75 3.04 5.31
CA LEU A 36 -8.63 2.55 6.38
C LEU A 36 -10.12 2.71 6.02
N ASP A 37 -10.54 3.87 5.51
CA ASP A 37 -11.92 4.10 5.07
C ASP A 37 -12.34 3.12 3.96
N ALA A 38 -11.44 2.83 3.01
CA ALA A 38 -11.68 1.85 1.97
C ALA A 38 -11.90 0.46 2.57
N LEU A 39 -11.00 0.00 3.43
CA LEU A 39 -11.05 -1.35 4.00
C LEU A 39 -12.33 -1.57 4.83
N VAL A 40 -12.68 -0.61 5.68
CA VAL A 40 -13.88 -0.69 6.54
C VAL A 40 -15.17 -0.69 5.70
N ARG A 41 -15.28 0.20 4.70
CA ARG A 41 -16.47 0.25 3.82
C ARG A 41 -16.64 -0.99 2.94
N HIS A 42 -15.57 -1.75 2.75
CA HIS A 42 -15.58 -3.01 2.03
C HIS A 42 -15.65 -4.23 2.96
N GLY A 43 -16.02 -4.03 4.24
CA GLY A 43 -16.34 -5.11 5.18
C GLY A 43 -15.16 -5.66 5.97
N GLY A 44 -13.99 -5.02 5.90
CA GLY A 44 -12.86 -5.32 6.77
C GLY A 44 -13.12 -4.86 8.20
N MET A 45 -12.61 -5.61 9.18
CA MET A 45 -12.68 -5.25 10.59
C MET A 45 -11.41 -4.49 10.99
N GLU A 46 -11.54 -3.43 11.79
CA GLU A 46 -10.38 -2.66 12.26
C GLU A 46 -9.39 -3.53 13.05
N ASP A 47 -9.89 -4.52 13.81
CA ASP A 47 -9.08 -5.46 14.58
C ASP A 47 -8.21 -6.40 13.72
N ASP A 48 -8.55 -6.55 12.42
CA ASP A 48 -7.79 -7.35 11.45
C ASP A 48 -6.76 -6.50 10.68
N ILE A 49 -6.63 -5.21 11.00
CA ILE A 49 -5.73 -4.27 10.33
C ILE A 49 -4.60 -3.87 11.27
N GLU A 50 -3.34 -4.15 10.89
CA GLU A 50 -2.16 -3.74 11.65
C GLU A 50 -1.35 -2.70 10.89
N VAL A 51 -1.04 -1.57 11.54
CA VAL A 51 -0.29 -0.45 10.96
C VAL A 51 1.10 -0.35 11.56
N ALA A 52 2.14 -0.47 10.73
CA ALA A 52 3.54 -0.28 11.08
C ALA A 52 4.08 1.05 10.54
N TRP A 53 4.49 1.94 11.44
CA TRP A 53 5.10 3.22 11.06
C TRP A 53 6.61 3.09 10.91
N VAL A 54 7.14 3.60 9.80
CA VAL A 54 8.58 3.66 9.52
C VAL A 54 9.05 5.11 9.36
N PRO A 55 10.34 5.42 9.57
CA PRO A 55 10.84 6.80 9.47
C PRO A 55 10.60 7.43 8.10
N GLY A 56 11.00 6.77 7.01
CA GLY A 56 10.83 7.26 5.65
C GLY A 56 10.48 6.15 4.64
N ALA A 57 10.32 6.54 3.38
CA ALA A 57 9.96 5.62 2.30
C ALA A 57 11.03 4.54 2.05
N PHE A 58 12.29 4.84 2.37
CA PHE A 58 13.42 3.93 2.17
C PHE A 58 13.35 2.69 3.08
N GLU A 59 12.72 2.81 4.26
CA GLU A 59 12.54 1.70 5.20
C GLU A 59 11.31 0.84 4.91
N ILE A 60 10.39 1.30 4.05
CA ILE A 60 9.14 0.56 3.72
C ILE A 60 9.44 -0.88 3.26
N PRO A 61 10.35 -1.14 2.31
CA PRO A 61 10.60 -2.50 1.82
C PRO A 61 10.99 -3.49 2.93
N LEU A 62 11.80 -3.05 3.90
CA LEU A 62 12.26 -3.93 4.98
C LEU A 62 11.09 -4.42 5.84
N VAL A 63 10.21 -3.50 6.24
CA VAL A 63 9.05 -3.82 7.08
C VAL A 63 7.99 -4.57 6.29
N ALA A 64 7.72 -4.15 5.05
CA ALA A 64 6.79 -4.83 4.15
C ALA A 64 7.20 -6.30 3.96
N ARG A 65 8.49 -6.58 3.74
CA ARG A 65 9.02 -7.95 3.65
C ARG A 65 8.74 -8.76 4.91
N ARG A 66 8.95 -8.15 6.08
CA ARG A 66 8.74 -8.85 7.36
C ARG A 66 7.26 -9.14 7.62
N MET A 67 6.37 -8.22 7.24
CA MET A 67 4.93 -8.46 7.32
C MET A 67 4.50 -9.54 6.33
N ALA A 68 4.82 -9.39 5.05
CA ALA A 68 4.43 -10.32 3.98
C ALA A 68 4.89 -11.76 4.26
N ASN A 69 6.10 -11.94 4.79
CA ASN A 69 6.65 -13.28 5.08
C ASN A 69 6.24 -13.85 6.44
N SER A 70 5.45 -13.14 7.24
CA SER A 70 5.07 -13.60 8.58
C SER A 70 3.97 -14.67 8.58
N GLY A 71 3.26 -14.84 7.45
CA GLY A 71 2.07 -15.70 7.36
C GLY A 71 0.83 -15.16 8.11
N ARG A 72 0.93 -13.94 8.68
CA ARG A 72 -0.17 -13.31 9.46
C ARG A 72 -1.13 -12.49 8.60
N TYR A 73 -0.73 -12.09 7.40
CA TYR A 73 -1.48 -11.16 6.57
C TYR A 73 -1.85 -11.79 5.23
N ASP A 74 -3.04 -11.48 4.76
CA ASP A 74 -3.56 -11.83 3.44
C ASP A 74 -3.10 -10.82 2.37
N ALA A 75 -2.75 -9.58 2.76
CA ALA A 75 -2.09 -8.59 1.92
C ALA A 75 -1.33 -7.55 2.76
N VAL A 76 -0.35 -6.87 2.14
CA VAL A 76 0.37 -5.73 2.73
C VAL A 76 0.22 -4.48 1.85
N ILE A 77 -0.04 -3.33 2.46
CA ILE A 77 -0.21 -2.04 1.76
C ILE A 77 0.93 -1.12 2.16
N CYS A 78 1.71 -0.66 1.18
CA CYS A 78 2.84 0.25 1.39
C CYS A 78 2.42 1.69 1.08
N LEU A 79 2.40 2.56 2.09
CA LEU A 79 1.98 3.96 1.97
C LEU A 79 3.12 4.93 2.29
N GLY A 80 3.21 6.00 1.52
CA GLY A 80 4.17 7.08 1.78
C GLY A 80 4.12 8.17 0.73
N CYS A 81 4.95 9.20 0.91
CA CYS A 81 5.10 10.26 -0.07
C CYS A 81 6.55 10.73 -0.13
N VAL A 82 7.13 10.74 -1.32
CA VAL A 82 8.43 11.33 -1.65
C VAL A 82 8.15 12.48 -2.62
N ILE A 83 8.60 13.68 -2.26
CA ILE A 83 8.39 14.90 -3.04
C ILE A 83 9.76 15.39 -3.51
N ARG A 84 9.88 15.75 -4.80
CA ARG A 84 11.14 16.19 -5.39
C ARG A 84 11.66 17.44 -4.67
N GLY A 85 12.93 17.39 -4.29
CA GLY A 85 13.67 18.51 -3.72
C GLY A 85 14.73 19.05 -4.68
N ALA A 86 15.67 19.83 -4.14
CA ALA A 86 16.74 20.46 -4.92
C ALA A 86 17.88 19.51 -5.31
N THR A 87 17.96 18.31 -4.72
CA THR A 87 19.05 17.36 -4.93
C THR A 87 18.54 16.05 -5.53
N PRO A 88 19.43 15.21 -6.11
CA PRO A 88 19.07 13.89 -6.62
C PRO A 88 18.59 12.89 -5.55
N HIS A 89 18.56 13.27 -4.27
CA HIS A 89 18.10 12.40 -3.19
C HIS A 89 16.70 11.81 -3.45
N PHE A 90 15.81 12.61 -4.06
CA PHE A 90 14.50 12.14 -4.49
C PHE A 90 14.60 10.92 -5.40
N ASP A 91 15.43 10.98 -6.45
CA ASP A 91 15.49 9.93 -7.47
C ASP A 91 15.99 8.62 -6.85
N TYR A 92 16.98 8.67 -5.96
CA TYR A 92 17.49 7.48 -5.26
C TYR A 92 16.47 6.90 -4.28
N VAL A 93 15.83 7.73 -3.45
CA VAL A 93 14.86 7.25 -2.46
C VAL A 93 13.62 6.67 -3.15
N ALA A 94 13.06 7.39 -4.12
CA ALA A 94 11.88 6.93 -4.84
C ALA A 94 12.16 5.65 -5.63
N ALA A 95 13.30 5.55 -6.32
CA ALA A 95 13.65 4.38 -7.12
C ALA A 95 13.90 3.15 -6.23
N GLU A 96 14.73 3.25 -5.19
CA GLU A 96 15.07 2.10 -4.36
C GLU A 96 13.91 1.67 -3.46
N ALA A 97 13.07 2.60 -2.98
CA ALA A 97 11.84 2.23 -2.28
C ALA A 97 10.87 1.47 -3.20
N SER A 98 10.67 1.97 -4.43
CA SER A 98 9.78 1.33 -5.42
C SER A 98 10.28 -0.06 -5.82
N LYS A 99 11.58 -0.16 -6.13
CA LYS A 99 12.24 -1.42 -6.46
C LYS A 99 12.18 -2.41 -5.30
N GLY A 100 12.42 -1.93 -4.08
CA GLY A 100 12.33 -2.76 -2.88
C GLY A 100 10.91 -3.30 -2.66
N ILE A 101 9.88 -2.46 -2.78
CA ILE A 101 8.48 -2.90 -2.66
C ILE A 101 8.13 -3.94 -3.74
N ALA A 102 8.51 -3.68 -4.99
CA ALA A 102 8.29 -4.62 -6.09
C ALA A 102 9.02 -5.95 -5.86
N GLN A 103 10.25 -5.91 -5.35
CA GLN A 103 11.00 -7.12 -5.02
C GLN A 103 10.32 -7.93 -3.91
N VAL A 104 9.77 -7.28 -2.88
CA VAL A 104 9.00 -7.98 -1.85
C VAL A 104 7.77 -8.64 -2.45
N ALA A 105 7.00 -7.90 -3.27
CA ALA A 105 5.79 -8.42 -3.92
C ALA A 105 6.07 -9.66 -4.79
N MET A 106 7.23 -9.71 -5.44
CA MET A 106 7.64 -10.83 -6.28
C MET A 106 8.20 -12.04 -5.50
N GLN A 107 8.66 -11.83 -4.28
CA GLN A 107 9.31 -12.87 -3.46
C GLN A 107 8.38 -13.47 -2.39
N ALA A 108 7.31 -12.78 -2.04
CA ALA A 108 6.33 -13.23 -1.06
C ALA A 108 5.11 -13.85 -1.76
N ASP A 109 4.49 -14.85 -1.12
CA ASP A 109 3.18 -15.37 -1.52
C ASP A 109 2.02 -14.46 -1.08
N CYS A 110 2.34 -13.40 -0.33
CA CYS A 110 1.41 -12.37 0.13
C CYS A 110 1.51 -11.15 -0.81
N PRO A 111 0.40 -10.67 -1.41
CA PRO A 111 0.41 -9.55 -2.32
C PRO A 111 0.76 -8.25 -1.58
N VAL A 112 1.61 -7.43 -2.20
CA VAL A 112 2.04 -6.14 -1.66
C VAL A 112 1.62 -5.00 -2.57
N ALA A 113 0.73 -4.13 -2.08
CA ALA A 113 0.20 -3.00 -2.83
C ALA A 113 1.11 -1.77 -2.74
N PHE A 114 1.23 -1.06 -3.87
CA PHE A 114 2.08 0.11 -4.03
C PHE A 114 1.27 1.42 -3.90
N GLY A 115 1.34 2.06 -2.73
CA GLY A 115 0.72 3.34 -2.41
C GLY A 115 1.75 4.42 -2.03
N LEU A 116 2.94 4.36 -2.61
CA LEU A 116 3.97 5.37 -2.46
C LEU A 116 3.80 6.47 -3.52
N LEU A 117 3.48 7.69 -3.09
CA LEU A 117 3.44 8.84 -3.98
C LEU A 117 4.87 9.32 -4.29
N THR A 118 5.16 9.53 -5.57
CA THR A 118 6.41 10.11 -6.07
C THR A 118 6.06 11.31 -6.93
N THR A 119 6.16 12.52 -6.37
CA THR A 119 5.63 13.75 -7.00
C THR A 119 6.71 14.82 -7.13
N ASP A 120 6.55 15.69 -8.12
CA ASP A 120 7.47 16.82 -8.33
C ASP A 120 7.15 18.02 -7.44
N SER A 121 5.91 18.10 -6.91
CA SER A 121 5.48 19.20 -6.04
C SER A 121 4.56 18.72 -4.91
N ILE A 122 4.36 19.61 -3.92
CA ILE A 122 3.44 19.38 -2.79
C ILE A 122 1.98 19.37 -3.28
N GLU A 123 1.64 20.24 -4.22
CA GLU A 123 0.29 20.34 -4.81
C GLU A 123 -0.11 19.02 -5.47
N GLN A 124 0.79 18.40 -6.24
CA GLN A 124 0.55 17.09 -6.85
C GLN A 124 0.32 15.99 -5.80
N ALA A 125 1.01 16.05 -4.66
CA ALA A 125 0.83 15.12 -3.56
C ALA A 125 -0.54 15.31 -2.90
N ILE A 126 -0.96 16.56 -2.65
CA ILE A 126 -2.29 16.88 -2.11
C ILE A 126 -3.40 16.42 -3.06
N GLU A 127 -3.24 16.62 -4.36
CA GLU A 127 -4.21 16.18 -5.38
C GLU A 127 -4.48 14.68 -5.33
N ARG A 128 -3.45 13.88 -5.00
CA ARG A 128 -3.49 12.41 -4.96
C ARG A 128 -3.76 11.83 -3.57
N ALA A 129 -3.91 12.68 -2.55
CA ALA A 129 -4.11 12.25 -1.16
C ALA A 129 -5.52 12.60 -0.64
N GLY A 130 -6.54 12.58 -1.51
CA GLY A 130 -7.94 12.74 -1.13
C GLY A 130 -8.58 14.05 -1.56
N THR A 131 -8.10 14.69 -2.62
CA THR A 131 -8.76 15.86 -3.21
C THR A 131 -9.20 15.57 -4.65
N LYS A 132 -8.65 16.29 -5.65
CA LYS A 132 -9.16 16.25 -7.04
C LYS A 132 -8.94 14.91 -7.75
N ALA A 133 -7.81 14.25 -7.49
CA ALA A 133 -7.40 13.03 -8.20
C ALA A 133 -7.63 11.75 -7.36
N GLY A 134 -8.58 11.80 -6.43
CA GLY A 134 -8.86 10.69 -5.52
C GLY A 134 -7.83 10.57 -4.40
N ASN A 135 -7.76 9.39 -3.79
CA ASN A 135 -6.85 9.08 -2.70
C ASN A 135 -6.07 7.81 -3.02
N LYS A 136 -4.76 7.93 -3.21
CA LYS A 136 -3.93 6.78 -3.59
C LYS A 136 -3.92 5.69 -2.52
N GLY A 137 -4.09 6.03 -1.24
CA GLY A 137 -4.20 5.06 -0.17
C GLY A 137 -5.47 4.21 -0.28
N TRP A 138 -6.59 4.82 -0.68
CA TRP A 138 -7.84 4.10 -0.98
C TRP A 138 -7.64 3.13 -2.14
N ASP A 139 -7.08 3.60 -3.26
CA ASP A 139 -6.85 2.77 -4.44
C ASP A 139 -5.92 1.59 -4.14
N SER A 140 -4.85 1.84 -3.38
CA SER A 140 -3.89 0.80 -2.98
C SER A 140 -4.52 -0.21 -2.02
N ALA A 141 -5.44 0.21 -1.15
CA ALA A 141 -6.19 -0.70 -0.30
C ALA A 141 -7.13 -1.60 -1.11
N LEU A 142 -7.86 -1.06 -2.08
CA LEU A 142 -8.72 -1.87 -2.95
C LEU A 142 -7.91 -2.86 -3.79
N ALA A 143 -6.78 -2.43 -4.34
CA ALA A 143 -5.89 -3.32 -5.08
C ALA A 143 -5.37 -4.48 -4.20
N ALA A 144 -5.03 -4.20 -2.93
CA ALA A 144 -4.63 -5.24 -1.98
C ALA A 144 -5.75 -6.26 -1.70
N VAL A 145 -6.98 -5.78 -1.47
CA VAL A 145 -8.15 -6.63 -1.23
C VAL A 145 -8.46 -7.51 -2.45
N GLU A 146 -8.47 -6.91 -3.64
CA GLU A 146 -8.73 -7.63 -4.89
C GLU A 146 -7.69 -8.73 -5.11
N MET A 147 -6.40 -8.41 -4.94
CA MET A 147 -5.30 -9.36 -5.10
C MET A 147 -5.34 -10.48 -4.06
N ALA A 148 -5.64 -10.18 -2.80
CA ALA A 148 -5.78 -11.18 -1.76
C ALA A 148 -6.87 -12.22 -2.11
N ASN A 149 -8.03 -11.73 -2.56
CA ASN A 149 -9.13 -12.60 -2.97
C ASN A 149 -8.81 -13.39 -4.24
N LEU A 150 -8.15 -12.77 -5.22
CA LEU A 150 -7.71 -13.43 -6.44
C LEU A 150 -6.75 -14.58 -6.14
N LEU A 151 -5.72 -14.35 -5.31
CA LEU A 151 -4.74 -15.39 -4.95
C LEU A 151 -5.39 -16.54 -4.16
N LYS A 152 -6.34 -16.24 -3.26
CA LYS A 152 -7.16 -17.28 -2.61
C LYS A 152 -7.94 -18.11 -3.62
N GLY A 153 -8.54 -17.47 -4.63
CA GLY A 153 -9.28 -18.16 -5.68
C GLY A 153 -8.42 -19.00 -6.63
N LEU A 154 -7.14 -18.64 -6.82
CA LEU A 154 -6.18 -19.42 -7.61
C LEU A 154 -5.64 -20.65 -6.87
N ASN A 155 -5.58 -20.60 -5.54
CA ASN A 155 -5.11 -21.68 -4.67
C ASN A 155 -6.21 -22.65 -4.21
N ALA A 156 -7.47 -22.38 -4.58
CA ALA A 156 -8.64 -23.18 -4.25
C ALA A 156 -8.84 -24.40 -5.17
#